data_AF-A0A9P6B5U2-F1
#
_entry.id   AF-A0A9P6B5U2-F1
#
_cell.length_a   1.000
_cell.length_b   1.000
_cell.length_c   1.000
_cell.angle_alpha   90.00
_cell.angle_beta   90.00
_cell.angle_gamma   90.00
#
_symmetry.space_group_name_H-M   'P 1'
#
loop_
_entity.id
_entity.type
_entity.pdbx_description
1 polymer ?
#
loop_
_entity_poly.entity_id
_entity_poly.type
_entity_poly.pdbx_seq_one_letter_code
_entity_poly.pdbx_strand_id
1 'polypeptide(L)'
;ANAVNPTTIEGWFALLDKTVKEYNIEPKHTYGFDETGFPIGEGQPPQVAARKHTKTQHSTCGGGRENITVLNTFCADGSCLTPIVIFKAKQLS
;
A
#
# COMPACT_ATOMS: atom_id res chain seq x y z
N ALA A 1 11.45 6.01 -17.96
CA ALA A 1 10.04 6.36 -17.68
C ALA A 1 10.03 7.65 -16.88
N ASN A 2 9.69 8.77 -17.51
CA ASN A 2 9.44 10.03 -16.81
C ASN A 2 7.93 10.18 -16.68
N ALA A 3 7.34 9.42 -15.74
CA ALA A 3 5.89 9.42 -15.50
C ALA A 3 5.41 10.68 -14.73
N VAL A 4 6.35 11.49 -14.24
CA VAL A 4 6.08 12.70 -13.45
C VAL A 4 6.37 13.91 -14.33
N ASN A 5 5.31 14.53 -14.85
CA ASN A 5 5.37 15.82 -15.53
C ASN A 5 4.73 16.88 -14.62
N PRO A 6 5.52 17.82 -14.06
CA PRO A 6 5.01 18.86 -13.15
C PRO A 6 3.80 19.63 -13.73
N THR A 7 3.85 19.98 -15.02
CA THR A 7 2.75 20.70 -15.67
C THR A 7 1.46 19.89 -15.72
N THR A 8 1.55 18.58 -15.94
CA THR A 8 0.37 17.70 -15.93
C THR A 8 -0.21 17.56 -14.53
N ILE A 9 0.64 17.49 -13.51
CA ILE A 9 0.23 17.41 -12.11
C ILE A 9 -0.46 18.71 -11.68
N GLU A 10 0.16 19.86 -11.96
CA GLU A 10 -0.40 21.18 -11.67
C GLU A 10 -1.74 21.38 -12.38
N GLY A 11 -1.83 21.04 -13.67
CA GLY A 11 -3.06 21.12 -14.44
C GLY A 11 -4.18 20.25 -13.85
N TRP A 12 -3.85 19.03 -13.40
CA TRP A 12 -4.82 18.15 -12.76
C TRP A 12 -5.33 18.72 -11.43
N PHE A 13 -4.44 19.22 -10.56
CA PHE A 13 -4.85 19.82 -9.28
C PHE A 13 -5.67 21.10 -9.47
N ALA A 14 -5.37 21.91 -10.49
CA ALA A 14 -6.16 23.09 -10.82
C ALA A 14 -7.59 22.71 -11.27
N LEU A 15 -7.74 21.65 -12.07
CA LEU A 15 -9.05 21.13 -12.47
C LEU A 15 -9.82 20.58 -11.26
N LEU A 16 -9.16 19.80 -10.40
CA LEU A 16 -9.76 19.27 -9.18
C LEU A 16 -10.29 20.38 -8.27
N ASP A 17 -9.47 21.40 -7.99
CA ASP A 17 -9.85 22.55 -7.14
C ASP A 17 -11.05 23.30 -7.74
N LYS A 18 -11.06 23.52 -9.06
CA LYS A 18 -12.19 24.12 -9.76
C LYS A 18 -13.47 23.30 -9.57
N THR A 19 -13.42 21.98 -9.80
CA THR A 19 -14.58 21.09 -9.64
C THR A 19 -15.10 21.08 -8.21
N VAL A 20 -14.20 20.98 -7.22
CA VAL A 20 -14.58 21.01 -5.80
C VAL A 20 -15.34 22.30 -5.45
N LYS A 21 -14.86 23.45 -5.94
CA LYS A 21 -15.52 24.75 -5.73
C LYS A 21 -16.84 24.88 -6.47
N GLU A 22 -16.89 24.46 -7.73
CA GLU A 22 -18.08 24.55 -8.59
C GLU A 22 -19.27 23.77 -8.02
N TYR A 23 -19.02 22.57 -7.51
CA TYR A 23 -20.05 21.70 -6.94
C TYR A 23 -20.19 21.80 -5.43
N ASN A 24 -19.45 22.71 -4.78
CA ASN A 24 -19.41 22.87 -3.32
C ASN A 24 -19.20 21.53 -2.58
N ILE A 25 -18.21 20.75 -3.03
CA ILE A 25 -17.91 19.43 -2.49
C ILE A 25 -17.25 19.61 -1.11
N GLU A 26 -17.98 19.25 -0.07
CA GLU A 26 -17.45 19.26 1.30
C GLU A 26 -16.40 18.16 1.52
N PRO A 27 -15.41 18.36 2.42
CA PRO A 27 -14.37 17.36 2.71
C PRO A 27 -14.91 15.97 3.07
N LYS A 28 -16.07 15.91 3.75
CA LYS A 28 -16.75 14.66 4.14
C LYS A 28 -17.19 13.78 2.96
N HIS A 29 -17.17 14.31 1.73
CA HIS A 29 -17.51 13.61 0.50
C HIS A 29 -16.27 13.21 -0.33
N THR A 30 -15.07 13.55 0.12
CA THR A 30 -13.81 13.26 -0.57
C THR A 30 -13.08 12.13 0.16
N TYR A 31 -12.80 11.04 -0.55
CA TYR A 31 -12.17 9.85 0.03
C TYR A 31 -10.91 9.48 -0.76
N GLY A 32 -9.79 9.34 -0.05
CA GLY A 32 -8.59 8.69 -0.56
C GLY A 32 -8.67 7.20 -0.27
N PHE A 33 -8.39 6.37 -1.26
CA PHE A 33 -8.39 4.91 -1.16
C PHE A 33 -7.08 4.36 -1.68
N ASP A 34 -6.47 3.44 -0.94
CA ASP A 34 -5.23 2.77 -1.36
C ASP A 34 -5.13 1.34 -0.83
N GLU A 35 -4.30 0.53 -1.49
CA GLU A 35 -4.02 -0.86 -1.15
C GLU A 35 -2.63 -1.00 -0.50
N THR A 36 -2.55 -1.70 0.63
CA THR A 36 -1.27 -2.10 1.23
C THR A 36 -1.20 -3.61 1.40
N GLY A 37 -0.15 -4.22 0.84
CA GLY A 37 0.15 -5.64 1.00
C GLY A 37 1.06 -5.92 2.20
N PHE A 38 0.70 -6.93 2.99
CA PHE A 38 1.46 -7.43 4.13
C PHE A 38 1.89 -8.88 3.86
N PRO A 39 3.13 -9.11 3.42
CA PRO A 39 3.62 -10.46 3.19
C PRO A 39 3.80 -11.21 4.53
N ILE A 40 3.24 -12.42 4.59
CA ILE A 40 3.36 -13.34 5.72
C ILE A 40 4.63 -14.16 5.54
N GLY A 41 5.56 -14.07 6.50
CA GLY A 41 6.80 -14.85 6.50
C GLY A 41 8.03 -14.09 6.02
N GLU A 42 7.88 -12.85 5.57
CA GLU A 42 8.98 -11.88 5.40
C GLU A 42 9.36 -11.26 6.75
N GLY A 43 9.79 -12.10 7.69
CA GLY A 43 10.40 -11.64 8.93
C GLY A 43 11.81 -11.05 8.68
N GLN A 44 12.41 -10.48 9.73
CA GLN A 44 13.84 -10.13 9.70
C GLN A 44 14.66 -11.35 9.25
N PRO A 45 15.71 -11.16 8.42
CA PRO A 45 16.58 -12.26 8.05
C PRO A 45 17.05 -12.98 9.33
N PRO A 46 17.02 -14.31 9.36
CA PRO A 46 17.38 -15.04 10.57
C PRO A 46 18.81 -14.66 10.98
N GLN A 47 19.02 -14.43 12.29
CA GLN A 47 20.38 -14.31 12.81
C GLN A 47 21.06 -15.67 12.68
N VAL A 48 22.00 -15.79 11.76
CA VAL A 48 22.73 -17.05 11.53
C VAL A 48 24.06 -17.00 12.29
N ALA A 49 24.25 -17.91 13.25
CA ALA A 49 25.57 -18.14 13.84
C ALA A 49 26.42 -19.00 12.89
N ALA A 50 27.46 -18.44 12.27
CA ALA A 50 28.43 -19.21 11.46
C ALA A 50 29.77 -19.40 12.16
N ARG A 51 30.50 -20.42 11.71
CA ARG A 51 31.91 -20.61 12.05
C ARG A 51 32.75 -19.49 11.43
N LYS A 52 33.82 -19.12 12.13
CA LYS A 52 34.83 -18.17 11.63
C LYS A 52 35.34 -18.64 10.26
N HIS A 53 35.40 -17.73 9.28
CA HIS A 53 35.82 -17.97 7.88
C HIS A 53 34.80 -18.61 6.92
N THR A 54 33.53 -18.75 7.30
CA THR A 54 32.48 -19.12 6.32
C THR A 54 32.02 -17.89 5.53
N LYS A 55 32.20 -17.89 4.20
CA LYS A 55 31.87 -16.75 3.32
C LYS A 55 30.42 -16.70 2.83
N THR A 56 29.69 -17.81 2.93
CA THR A 56 28.32 -17.91 2.41
C THR A 56 27.39 -18.40 3.51
N GLN A 57 26.54 -17.52 4.02
CA GLN A 57 25.36 -17.89 4.79
C GLN A 57 24.15 -17.65 3.89
N HIS A 58 23.44 -18.72 3.53
CA HIS A 58 22.19 -18.60 2.78
C HIS A 58 21.08 -18.23 3.76
N SER A 59 20.69 -16.94 3.79
CA SER A 59 19.41 -16.55 4.40
C SER A 59 18.31 -16.81 3.37
N THR A 60 17.69 -17.99 3.41
CA THR A 60 16.45 -18.20 2.67
C THR A 60 15.35 -17.47 3.43
N CYS A 61 14.95 -16.28 2.96
CA CYS A 61 13.69 -15.70 3.39
C CYS A 61 12.59 -16.70 2.99
N GLY A 62 11.75 -17.09 3.95
CA GLY A 62 10.83 -18.22 3.80
C GLY A 62 9.99 -18.08 2.52
N GLY A 63 9.89 -19.16 1.74
CA GLY A 63 9.21 -19.16 0.43
C GLY A 63 7.68 -19.03 0.47
N GLY A 64 7.11 -18.56 1.57
CA GLY A 64 5.69 -18.30 1.70
C GLY A 64 5.34 -17.00 0.99
N ARG A 65 4.76 -17.08 -0.22
CA ARG A 65 4.17 -15.92 -0.92
C ARG A 65 2.72 -15.68 -0.49
N GLU A 66 2.45 -15.81 0.81
CA GLU A 66 1.13 -15.48 1.33
C GLU A 66 1.11 -14.01 1.68
N ASN A 67 0.15 -13.26 1.15
CA ASN A 67 -0.01 -11.84 1.43
C ASN A 67 -1.39 -11.61 2.03
N ILE A 68 -1.46 -10.71 3.01
CA ILE A 68 -2.69 -10.08 3.47
C ILE A 68 -2.76 -8.72 2.80
N THR A 69 -3.82 -8.47 2.05
CA THR A 69 -4.05 -7.15 1.47
C THR A 69 -4.99 -6.38 2.40
N VAL A 70 -4.64 -5.15 2.76
CA VAL A 70 -5.52 -4.23 3.47
C VAL A 70 -5.86 -3.07 2.54
N LEU A 71 -7.15 -2.85 2.33
CA LEU A 71 -7.68 -1.69 1.63
C LEU A 71 -8.06 -0.64 2.67
N ASN A 72 -7.38 0.50 2.63
CA ASN A 72 -7.60 1.60 3.56
C ASN A 72 -8.29 2.77 2.85
N THR A 73 -9.31 3.33 3.48
CA THR A 73 -10.02 4.52 2.98
C THR A 73 -10.04 5.61 4.04
N PHE A 74 -9.52 6.78 3.68
CA PHE A 74 -9.48 7.97 4.53
C PHE A 74 -10.37 9.05 3.93
N CYS A 75 -11.18 9.68 4.76
CA CYS A 75 -11.97 10.84 4.36
C CYS A 75 -11.15 12.12 4.57
N ALA A 76 -11.36 13.12 3.70
CA ALA A 76 -10.69 14.42 3.84
C ALA A 76 -11.16 15.21 5.07
N ASP A 77 -12.23 14.80 5.74
CA ASP A 77 -12.65 15.34 7.05
C ASP A 77 -11.85 14.77 8.24
N GLY A 78 -10.94 13.83 8.00
CA GLY A 78 -10.12 13.17 9.02
C GLY A 78 -10.70 11.89 9.59
N SER A 79 -11.93 11.50 9.20
CA SER A 79 -12.50 10.20 9.53
C SER A 79 -11.92 9.09 8.64
N CYS A 80 -12.06 7.84 9.09
CA CYS A 80 -11.59 6.66 8.37
C CYS A 80 -12.74 5.67 8.23
N LEU A 81 -12.86 5.04 7.05
CA LEU A 81 -13.73 3.87 6.93
C LEU A 81 -13.04 2.68 7.59
N THR A 82 -13.84 1.70 8.03
CA THR A 82 -13.31 0.43 8.53
C THR A 82 -12.49 -0.24 7.41
N PRO A 83 -11.19 -0.56 7.64
CA PRO A 83 -10.37 -1.22 6.64
C PRO A 83 -10.96 -2.54 6.17
N ILE A 84 -10.80 -2.84 4.88
CA ILE A 84 -11.16 -4.16 4.34
C ILE A 84 -9.90 -5.01 4.30
N VAL A 85 -9.95 -6.18 4.94
CA VAL A 85 -8.83 -7.13 4.96
C VAL A 85 -9.15 -8.30 4.05
N ILE A 86 -8.32 -8.46 3.01
CA ILE A 86 -8.39 -9.56 2.05
C ILE A 86 -7.31 -10.57 2.42
N PHE A 87 -7.76 -11.76 2.81
CA PHE A 87 -6.89 -12.91 3.05
C PHE A 87 -6.71 -13.71 1.77
N LYS A 88 -5.71 -14.60 1.80
CA LYS A 88 -5.48 -15.58 0.74
C LYS A 88 -6.77 -16.35 0.43
N ALA A 89 -7.11 -16.42 -0.85
CA ALA A 89 -8.26 -17.19 -1.33
C ALA A 89 -8.09 -18.68 -1.00
N LYS A 90 -9.16 -19.32 -0.54
CA LYS A 90 -9.24 -20.78 -0.40
C LYS A 90 -9.84 -21.35 -1.70
N GLN A 91 -9.19 -22.35 -2.29
CA GLN A 91 -9.84 -23.15 -3.33
C GLN A 91 -11.05 -23.87 -2.73
N LEU A 92 -12.23 -23.67 -3.31
CA LEU A 92 -13.41 -24.47 -3.03
C LEU A 92 -13.30 -25.73 -3.91
N SER A 93 -12.90 -26.83 -3.30
CA SER A 93 -12.93 -28.19 -3.86
C SER A 93 -14.26 -28.85 -3.55
#